data_AF-A0A418LW85-F1
#
_entry.id   AF-A0A418LW85-F1
#
_cell.length_a   1.000
_cell.length_b   1.000
_cell.length_c   1.000
_cell.angle_alpha   90.00
_cell.angle_beta   90.00
_cell.angle_gamma   90.00
#
_symmetry.space_group_name_H-M   'P 1'
#
loop_
_entity.id
_entity.type
_entity.pdbx_description
1 polymer ?
#
loop_
_entity_poly.entity_id
_entity_poly.type
_entity_poly.pdbx_seq_one_letter_code
_entity_poly.pdbx_strand_id
1 'polypeptide(L)'
;EAVMALTFCDSILVPIRLGDSDVLSAFEFIKAAKKMGDIRRERGFDFNIFGVQNFRQPNLRENNDINRYAEMLDITIFDNALPNRADFMRVGTIDCPSDYSSIAEVYKAFYQEFKQRYQIT
;
A
#
# COMPACT_ATOMS: atom_id res chain seq x y z
N GLU A 1 -8.17 13.30 14.24
CA GLU A 1 -8.59 13.24 12.83
C GLU A 1 -8.31 11.89 12.18
N ALA A 2 -7.08 11.37 12.20
CA ALA A 2 -6.74 10.07 11.57
C ALA A 2 -7.64 8.89 11.99
N VAL A 3 -8.01 8.79 13.27
CA VAL A 3 -8.93 7.75 13.78
C VAL A 3 -10.32 7.83 13.14
N MET A 4 -10.85 9.04 12.91
CA MET A 4 -12.16 9.21 12.27
C MET A 4 -12.13 8.78 10.81
N ALA A 5 -11.04 9.05 10.08
CA ALA A 5 -10.90 8.64 8.68
C ALA A 5 -10.96 7.10 8.55
N LEU A 6 -10.29 6.38 9.45
CA LEU A 6 -10.31 4.90 9.45
C LEU A 6 -11.70 4.32 9.73
N THR A 7 -12.57 5.07 10.42
CA THR A 7 -13.97 4.68 10.69
C THR A 7 -14.88 4.78 9.47
N PHE A 8 -14.46 5.43 8.38
CA PHE A 8 -15.27 5.55 7.16
C PHE A 8 -14.71 4.77 5.97
N CYS A 9 -13.52 4.18 6.11
CA CYS A 9 -12.92 3.37 5.05
C CYS A 9 -13.36 1.91 5.17
N ASP A 10 -13.73 1.30 4.04
CA ASP A 10 -13.93 -0.16 3.92
C ASP A 10 -12.61 -0.89 3.67
N SER A 11 -11.58 -0.16 3.24
CA SER A 11 -10.27 -0.72 2.94
C SER A 11 -9.18 0.32 3.09
N ILE A 12 -7.95 -0.13 3.36
CA ILE A 12 -6.77 0.71 3.49
C ILE A 12 -5.64 0.15 2.63
N LEU A 13 -4.98 1.04 1.88
CA LEU A 13 -3.72 0.75 1.22
C LEU A 13 -2.58 1.39 2.01
N VAL A 14 -1.67 0.57 2.54
CA VAL A 14 -0.51 1.04 3.30
C VAL A 14 0.74 0.99 2.41
N PRO A 15 1.33 2.14 2.05
CA PRO A 15 2.63 2.14 1.37
C PRO A 15 3.72 1.76 2.38
N ILE A 16 4.45 0.69 2.08
CA ILE A 16 5.51 0.16 2.93
C ILE A 16 6.84 0.41 2.23
N ARG A 17 7.65 1.30 2.80
CA ARG A 17 9.04 1.47 2.40
C ARG A 17 9.91 0.55 3.21
N LEU A 18 10.79 -0.20 2.54
CA LEU A 18 11.71 -1.12 3.19
C LEU A 18 12.96 -0.37 3.66
N GLY A 19 13.23 -0.49 4.96
CA GLY A 19 14.24 0.24 5.73
C GLY A 19 13.85 0.22 7.21
N ASP A 20 14.83 0.10 8.12
CA ASP A 20 14.60 -0.30 9.52
C ASP A 20 13.52 0.51 10.26
N SER A 21 13.51 1.84 10.14
CA SER A 21 12.55 2.69 10.87
C SER A 21 11.16 2.74 10.22
N ASP A 22 11.10 2.71 8.90
CA ASP A 22 9.86 2.91 8.14
C ASP A 22 8.99 1.66 8.17
N VAL A 23 9.60 0.48 8.12
CA VAL A 23 8.89 -0.81 8.24
C VAL A 23 8.24 -0.93 9.60
N LEU A 24 8.96 -0.61 10.68
CA LEU A 24 8.43 -0.66 12.05
C LEU A 24 7.23 0.29 12.22
N SER A 25 7.31 1.48 11.63
CA SER A 25 6.22 2.46 11.67
C SER A 25 4.98 1.96 10.93
N ALA A 26 5.15 1.37 9.75
CA ALA A 26 4.07 0.74 9.01
C ALA A 26 3.46 -0.45 9.78
N PHE A 27 4.30 -1.24 10.46
CA PHE A 27 3.87 -2.37 11.29
C PHE A 27 2.95 -1.94 12.42
N GLU A 28 3.37 -0.96 13.22
CA GLU A 28 2.57 -0.49 14.35
C GLU A 28 1.26 0.15 13.88
N PHE A 29 1.30 0.86 12.74
CA PHE A 29 0.09 1.37 12.11
C PHE A 29 -0.86 0.23 11.69
N ILE A 30 -0.36 -0.80 11.00
CA ILE A 30 -1.18 -1.93 10.54
C ILE A 30 -1.79 -2.67 11.74
N LYS A 31 -1.03 -2.90 12.82
CA LYS A 31 -1.57 -3.49 14.05
C LYS A 31 -2.70 -2.65 14.66
N ALA A 32 -2.55 -1.33 14.70
CA ALA A 32 -3.59 -0.42 15.17
C ALA A 32 -4.82 -0.46 14.25
N ALA A 33 -4.61 -0.48 12.93
CA ALA A 33 -5.68 -0.59 11.94
C ALA A 33 -6.42 -1.94 12.02
N LYS A 34 -5.73 -3.05 12.30
CA LYS A 34 -6.37 -4.37 12.51
C LYS A 34 -7.33 -4.34 13.69
N LYS A 35 -6.93 -3.76 14.83
CA LYS A 35 -7.81 -3.60 15.98
C LYS A 35 -9.09 -2.83 15.63
N MET A 36 -8.97 -1.78 14.82
CA MET A 36 -10.14 -1.04 14.32
C MET A 36 -10.99 -1.89 13.36
N GLY A 37 -10.34 -2.66 12.50
CA GLY A 37 -10.99 -3.60 11.59
C GLY A 37 -11.78 -4.69 12.32
N ASP A 38 -11.26 -5.20 13.44
CA ASP A 38 -11.96 -6.18 14.28
C ASP A 38 -13.25 -5.58 14.86
N ILE A 39 -13.20 -4.36 15.39
CA ILE A 39 -14.39 -3.63 15.90
C ILE A 39 -15.42 -3.39 14.78
N ARG A 40 -14.97 -3.12 13.55
CA ARG A 40 -15.87 -2.96 12.40
C ARG A 40 -16.52 -4.28 11.99
N ARG A 41 -15.75 -5.36 11.94
CA ARG A 41 -16.24 -6.71 11.60
C ARG A 41 -17.25 -7.22 12.63
N GLU A 42 -17.05 -6.94 13.92
CA GLU A 42 -18.04 -7.21 14.98
C GLU A 42 -19.37 -6.48 14.75
N ARG A 43 -19.36 -5.34 14.04
CA ARG A 43 -20.55 -4.57 13.69
C ARG A 43 -21.12 -4.92 12.31
N GLY A 44 -20.59 -5.96 11.66
CA GLY A 44 -21.05 -6.43 10.35
C GLY A 44 -20.52 -5.62 9.18
N PHE A 45 -19.46 -4.84 9.36
CA PHE A 45 -18.81 -4.10 8.27
C PHE A 45 -17.50 -4.75 7.87
N ASP A 46 -17.28 -4.88 6.56
CA ASP A 46 -16.00 -5.34 6.02
C ASP A 46 -14.90 -4.30 6.27
N PHE A 47 -13.68 -4.80 6.42
CA PHE A 47 -12.49 -3.96 6.55
C PHE A 47 -11.24 -4.71 6.08
N ASN A 48 -10.71 -4.29 4.94
CA ASN A 48 -9.53 -4.91 4.33
C ASN A 48 -8.30 -4.04 4.50
N ILE A 49 -7.14 -4.66 4.78
CA ILE A 49 -5.85 -3.97 4.82
C ILE A 49 -4.96 -4.59 3.74
N PHE A 50 -4.50 -3.75 2.84
CA PHE A 50 -3.54 -4.10 1.80
C PHE A 50 -2.25 -3.33 2.02
N GLY A 51 -1.12 -3.96 1.72
CA GLY A 51 0.16 -3.25 1.64
C GLY A 51 0.65 -3.16 0.20
N VAL A 52 1.40 -2.11 -0.11
CA VAL A 52 2.15 -2.00 -1.36
C VAL A 52 3.59 -1.66 -1.03
N GLN A 53 4.53 -2.40 -1.61
CA GLN A 53 5.93 -2.03 -1.49
C GLN A 53 6.18 -0.72 -2.25
N ASN A 54 6.50 0.34 -1.51
CA ASN A 54 6.83 1.64 -2.05
C ASN A 54 8.35 1.84 -2.05
N PHE A 55 8.86 2.66 -2.97
CA PHE A 55 10.29 2.90 -3.14
C PHE A 55 11.10 1.61 -3.37
N ARG A 56 10.56 0.63 -4.10
CA ARG A 56 11.28 -0.61 -4.43
C ARG A 56 12.58 -0.29 -5.18
N GLN A 57 13.69 -0.88 -4.73
CA GLN A 57 15.02 -0.69 -5.32
C GLN A 57 15.51 -2.02 -5.91
N PRO A 58 15.89 -2.12 -7.18
CA PRO A 58 16.16 -3.42 -7.83
C PRO A 58 17.15 -4.34 -7.10
N ASN A 59 18.13 -3.79 -6.38
CA ASN A 59 19.23 -4.54 -5.76
C ASN A 59 19.17 -4.56 -4.21
N LEU A 60 18.09 -4.10 -3.61
CA LEU A 60 17.93 -4.11 -2.15
C LEU A 60 17.51 -5.51 -1.70
N ARG A 61 18.30 -6.14 -0.82
CA ARG A 61 18.06 -7.52 -0.36
C ARG A 61 16.74 -7.63 0.39
N GLU A 62 16.42 -6.59 1.13
CA GLU A 62 15.25 -6.41 1.98
C GLU A 62 13.95 -6.46 1.17
N ASN A 63 13.97 -6.24 -0.15
CA ASN A 63 12.80 -6.42 -1.02
C ASN A 63 12.10 -7.77 -0.83
N ASN A 64 12.86 -8.81 -0.50
CA ASN A 64 12.32 -10.14 -0.30
C ASN A 64 11.61 -10.30 1.06
N ASP A 65 11.83 -9.38 2.00
CA ASP A 65 11.24 -9.43 3.34
C ASP A 65 9.79 -8.95 3.37
N ILE A 66 9.30 -8.26 2.33
CA ILE A 66 7.92 -7.77 2.28
C ILE A 66 6.88 -8.90 2.41
N ASN A 67 7.15 -10.07 1.82
CA ASN A 67 6.24 -11.22 1.91
C ASN A 67 6.23 -11.80 3.32
N ARG A 68 7.40 -11.90 3.96
CA ARG A 68 7.49 -12.32 5.37
C ARG A 68 6.72 -11.36 6.27
N TYR A 69 6.82 -10.06 6.00
CA TYR A 69 6.08 -9.06 6.75
C TYR A 69 4.56 -9.15 6.53
N ALA A 70 4.13 -9.43 5.29
CA ALA A 70 2.74 -9.71 4.95
C ALA A 70 2.15 -10.85 5.78
N GLU A 71 2.88 -11.96 5.84
CA GLU A 71 2.49 -13.16 6.60
C GLU A 71 2.41 -12.86 8.10
N MET A 72 3.41 -12.16 8.66
CA MET A 72 3.44 -11.81 10.08
C MET A 72 2.27 -10.91 10.50
N LEU A 73 1.85 -10.00 9.62
CA LEU A 73 0.73 -9.09 9.88
C LEU A 73 -0.60 -9.65 9.40
N ASP A 74 -0.61 -10.78 8.69
CA ASP A 74 -1.79 -11.36 8.06
C ASP A 74 -2.54 -10.28 7.25
N ILE A 75 -1.82 -9.74 6.26
CA ILE A 75 -2.31 -8.78 5.28
C ILE A 75 -1.94 -9.25 3.87
N THR A 76 -2.68 -8.77 2.88
CA THR A 76 -2.36 -9.01 1.47
C THR A 76 -1.43 -7.92 0.95
N ILE A 77 -0.33 -8.29 0.30
CA ILE A 77 0.57 -7.36 -0.38
C ILE A 77 0.24 -7.34 -1.87
N PHE A 78 0.34 -6.15 -2.47
CA PHE A 78 0.23 -5.97 -3.92
C PHE A 78 1.42 -6.61 -4.64
N ASP A 79 1.13 -7.30 -5.74
CA ASP A 79 2.16 -7.91 -6.60
C ASP A 79 2.98 -6.82 -7.31
N ASN A 80 2.33 -5.70 -7.64
CA ASN A 80 2.93 -4.57 -8.35
C ASN A 80 3.42 -3.48 -7.40
N ALA A 81 4.72 -3.51 -7.10
CA ALA A 81 5.40 -2.51 -6.30
C ALA A 81 5.65 -1.19 -7.07
N LEU A 82 5.75 -0.08 -6.33
CA LEU A 82 6.15 1.21 -6.88
C LEU A 82 7.67 1.42 -6.70
N PRO A 83 8.44 1.65 -7.78
CA PRO A 83 9.89 1.73 -7.71
C PRO A 83 10.36 3.11 -7.25
N ASN A 84 11.56 3.16 -6.67
CA ASN A 84 12.22 4.42 -6.37
C ASN A 84 12.82 5.04 -7.65
N ARG A 85 12.02 5.82 -8.38
CA ARG A 85 12.48 6.54 -9.59
C ARG A 85 12.24 8.04 -9.45
N ALA A 86 13.24 8.82 -9.81
CA ALA A 86 13.15 10.29 -9.80
C ALA A 86 12.02 10.83 -10.69
N ASP A 87 11.64 10.08 -11.73
CA ASP A 87 10.54 10.43 -12.62
C ASP A 87 9.18 10.53 -11.88
N PHE A 88 8.96 9.71 -10.84
CA PHE A 88 7.75 9.83 -10.01
C PHE A 88 7.73 11.15 -9.22
N MET A 89 8.90 11.72 -8.88
CA MET A 89 8.97 13.01 -8.18
C MET A 89 8.65 14.21 -9.08
N ARG A 90 8.57 14.01 -10.40
CA ARG A 90 8.22 15.05 -11.36
C ARG A 90 6.71 15.13 -11.64
N VAL A 91 5.94 14.17 -11.13
CA VAL A 91 4.49 14.15 -11.26
C VAL A 91 3.90 15.08 -10.20
N GLY A 92 3.25 16.15 -10.64
CA GLY A 92 2.53 17.07 -9.77
C GLY A 92 1.21 16.46 -9.27
N THR A 93 0.58 17.14 -8.32
CA THR A 93 -0.70 16.70 -7.72
C THR A 93 -1.88 16.75 -8.68
N ILE A 94 -1.76 17.48 -9.80
CA ILE A 94 -2.79 17.60 -10.85
C ILE A 94 -2.51 16.71 -12.05
N ASP A 95 -1.36 16.02 -12.07
CA ASP A 95 -0.93 15.22 -13.21
C ASP A 95 -1.31 13.75 -13.02
N CYS A 96 -1.56 13.03 -14.12
CA CYS A 96 -1.73 11.59 -14.09
C CYS A 96 -0.37 10.91 -14.37
N PRO A 97 0.14 10.03 -13.48
CA PRO A 97 1.39 9.32 -13.74
C PRO A 97 1.37 8.49 -15.03
N SER A 98 0.19 8.08 -15.51
CA SER A 98 0.04 7.35 -16.78
C SER A 98 0.38 8.17 -18.03
N ASP A 99 0.43 9.49 -17.92
CA ASP A 99 0.74 10.40 -19.03
C ASP A 99 2.25 10.54 -19.25
N TYR A 100 3.07 10.11 -18.28
CA TYR A 100 4.53 10.14 -18.36
C TYR A 100 5.05 8.79 -18.88
N SER A 101 5.50 8.78 -20.14
CA SER A 101 5.99 7.56 -20.81
C SER A 101 7.03 6.79 -20.01
N SER A 102 7.86 7.49 -19.22
CA SER A 102 8.91 6.88 -18.41
C SER A 102 8.38 5.99 -17.28
N ILE A 103 7.22 6.29 -16.69
CA ILE A 103 6.66 5.58 -15.52
C ILE A 103 5.28 4.95 -15.80
N ALA A 104 4.67 5.25 -16.95
CA ALA A 104 3.32 4.84 -17.30
C ALA A 104 3.09 3.33 -17.17
N GLU A 105 4.03 2.50 -17.66
CA GLU A 105 3.89 1.04 -17.60
C GLU A 105 3.80 0.53 -16.16
N VAL A 106 4.76 0.93 -15.31
CA VAL A 106 4.84 0.49 -13.93
C VAL A 106 3.66 1.00 -13.12
N TYR A 107 3.28 2.26 -13.31
CA TYR A 107 2.11 2.81 -12.64
C TYR A 107 0.81 2.14 -13.10
N LYS A 108 0.65 1.87 -14.41
CA LYS A 108 -0.53 1.17 -14.93
C LYS A 108 -0.64 -0.23 -14.34
N ALA A 109 0.45 -0.97 -14.21
CA ALA A 109 0.43 -2.30 -13.59
C ALA A 109 -0.09 -2.23 -12.14
N PHE A 110 0.46 -1.31 -11.32
CA PHE A 110 -0.04 -1.03 -9.97
C PHE A 110 -1.51 -0.60 -9.97
N TYR A 111 -1.91 0.31 -10.86
CA TYR A 111 -3.26 0.86 -10.90
C TYR A 111 -4.32 -0.16 -11.34
N GLN A 112 -3.99 -1.09 -12.24
CA GLN A 112 -4.90 -2.17 -12.61
C GLN A 112 -5.11 -3.13 -11.44
N GLU A 113 -4.05 -3.51 -10.73
CA GLU A 113 -4.18 -4.30 -9.51
C GLU A 113 -5.01 -3.56 -8.44
N PHE A 114 -4.76 -2.26 -8.25
CA PHE A 114 -5.55 -1.43 -7.34
C PHE A 114 -7.04 -1.52 -7.65
N LYS A 115 -7.44 -1.29 -8.91
CA LYS A 115 -8.84 -1.40 -9.32
C LYS A 115 -9.40 -2.80 -9.09
N GLN A 116 -8.63 -3.85 -9.39
CA GLN A 116 -9.05 -5.24 -9.17
C GLN A 116 -9.28 -5.54 -7.68
N ARG A 117 -8.33 -5.18 -6.81
CA ARG A 117 -8.38 -5.46 -5.36
C ARG A 117 -9.52 -4.69 -4.67
N TYR A 118 -9.78 -3.46 -5.13
CA TYR A 118 -10.81 -2.58 -4.58
C TYR A 118 -12.14 -2.65 -5.34
N GLN A 119 -12.27 -3.51 -6.36
CA GLN A 119 -13.48 -3.68 -7.18
C GLN A 119 -13.97 -2.37 -7.81
N ILE A 120 -13.05 -1.48 -8.18
CA ILE A 120 -13.35 -0.20 -8.83
C ILE A 120 -13.48 -0.45 -10.33
N THR A 121 -14.63 -0.08 -10.89
CA THR A 121 -14.96 -0.28 -12.32
C THR A 121 -14.38 0.84 -13.18
#